data_AF-A0A519TBV7-F1
#
_entry.id   AF-A0A519TBV7-F1
#
_cell.length_a   1.000
_cell.length_b   1.000
_cell.length_c   1.000
_cell.angle_alpha   90.00
_cell.angle_beta   90.00
_cell.angle_gamma   90.00
#
_symmetry.space_group_name_H-M   'P 1'
#
loop_
_entity.id
_entity.type
_entity.pdbx_description
1 polymer ?
#
loop_
_entity_poly.entity_id
_entity_poly.type
_entity_poly.pdbx_seq_one_letter_code
_entity_poly.pdbx_strand_id
1 'polypeptide(L)'
;MQFSSWLLSGLLLIAGPATALAGDTPKKLARPAAAPPALAAEFVQACNQHLDLTDAQRTGLRTYLEQEINYMNVQAANHSAAEVAELIPAERAQLQAVAGHLLSPEQLRQFRELEATPPMKAYLKQMSLGE
;
A
#
# COMPACT_ATOMS: atom_id res chain seq x y z
N MET A 1 -12.50 7.15 37.26
CA MET A 1 -11.11 7.00 37.77
C MET A 1 -11.10 5.85 38.76
N GLN A 2 -10.44 4.74 38.43
CA GLN A 2 -10.20 3.71 39.43
C GLN A 2 -8.89 2.99 39.09
N PHE A 3 -7.83 3.48 39.73
CA PHE A 3 -6.56 2.80 39.83
C PHE A 3 -6.74 1.67 40.85
N SER A 4 -6.31 0.46 40.49
CA SER A 4 -6.13 -0.61 41.47
C SER A 4 -4.83 -1.33 41.15
N SER A 5 -3.80 -0.85 41.84
CA SER A 5 -2.56 -1.55 42.09
C SER A 5 -2.83 -2.90 42.74
N TRP A 6 -2.22 -3.97 42.23
CA TRP A 6 -1.88 -5.12 43.06
C TRP A 6 -0.39 -5.43 42.91
N LEU A 7 0.24 -5.46 44.07
CA LEU A 7 1.64 -5.70 44.39
C LEU A 7 2.07 -7.11 43.92
N LEU A 8 3.21 -7.25 43.25
CA LEU A 8 4.48 -7.68 43.86
C LEU A 8 4.34 -8.82 44.87
N SER A 9 4.65 -10.06 44.45
CA SER A 9 5.57 -10.98 45.14
C SER A 9 5.66 -12.31 44.40
N GLY A 10 6.90 -12.73 44.12
CA GLY A 10 7.18 -14.03 43.51
C GLY A 10 8.63 -14.17 43.07
N LEU A 11 9.57 -13.94 43.99
CA LEU A 11 10.99 -14.29 43.83
C LEU A 11 11.14 -15.81 44.00
N LEU A 12 11.74 -16.50 43.03
CA LEU A 12 12.77 -17.52 43.30
C LEU A 12 13.52 -17.97 42.04
N LEU A 13 14.83 -18.08 42.24
CA LEU A 13 15.91 -18.37 41.31
C LEU A 13 15.87 -19.79 40.76
N ILE A 14 16.24 -19.97 39.48
CA ILE A 14 17.05 -21.11 39.05
C ILE A 14 18.07 -20.60 38.02
N ALA A 15 19.34 -20.71 38.37
CA ALA A 15 20.47 -20.53 37.46
C ALA A 15 20.67 -21.80 36.62
N GLY A 16 20.98 -21.63 35.34
CA GLY A 16 21.52 -22.69 34.49
C GLY A 16 22.40 -22.07 33.40
N PRO A 17 23.71 -22.40 33.34
CA PRO A 17 24.55 -21.95 32.24
C PRO A 17 24.42 -22.96 31.09
N ALA A 18 23.98 -22.49 29.93
CA ALA A 18 24.18 -23.21 28.68
C ALA A 18 24.55 -22.21 27.60
N THR A 19 25.86 -22.00 27.45
CA THR A 19 26.47 -21.56 26.20
C THR A 19 26.02 -22.49 25.07
N ALA A 20 25.30 -21.94 24.09
CA ALA A 20 25.34 -22.40 22.71
C ALA A 20 25.43 -21.18 21.79
N LEU A 21 26.48 -21.22 20.99
CA LEU A 21 26.96 -20.23 20.04
C LEU A 21 25.99 -20.00 18.87
N ALA A 22 26.20 -18.86 18.22
CA ALA A 22 25.75 -18.51 16.87
C ALA A 22 24.27 -18.12 16.74
N GLY A 23 23.97 -16.89 17.13
CA GLY A 23 23.68 -15.83 16.15
C GLY A 23 22.80 -16.16 14.95
N ASP A 24 21.68 -16.87 15.13
CA ASP A 24 20.54 -16.69 14.24
C ASP A 24 19.88 -15.37 14.63
N THR A 25 20.41 -14.26 14.09
CA THR A 25 19.65 -13.02 13.98
C THR A 25 18.29 -13.41 13.42
N PRO A 26 17.17 -13.16 14.13
CA PRO A 26 15.88 -13.26 13.47
C PRO A 26 16.00 -12.30 12.29
N LYS A 27 16.00 -12.87 11.09
CA LYS A 27 15.90 -12.11 9.85
C LYS A 27 14.57 -11.41 9.98
N LYS A 28 14.59 -10.22 10.59
CA LYS A 28 13.45 -9.35 10.81
C LYS A 28 12.90 -9.20 9.42
N LEU A 29 11.85 -9.96 9.13
CA LEU A 29 11.14 -9.92 7.86
C LEU A 29 10.87 -8.45 7.67
N ALA A 30 11.62 -7.84 6.77
CA ALA A 30 11.57 -6.41 6.57
C ALA A 30 10.14 -6.16 6.12
N ARG A 31 9.33 -5.61 7.02
CA ARG A 31 7.96 -5.22 6.70
C ARG A 31 8.08 -4.32 5.47
N PRO A 32 7.39 -4.62 4.36
CA PRO A 32 7.40 -3.75 3.19
C PRO A 32 7.11 -2.33 3.65
N ALA A 33 7.93 -1.38 3.23
CA ALA A 33 7.70 0.02 3.55
C ALA A 33 6.35 0.42 2.97
N ALA A 34 5.49 1.01 3.81
CA ALA A 34 4.22 1.55 3.36
C ALA A 34 4.46 2.55 2.23
N ALA A 35 3.67 2.44 1.17
CA ALA A 35 3.72 3.35 0.04
C ALA A 35 3.37 4.78 0.52
N PRO A 36 4.21 5.80 0.27
CA PRO A 36 3.91 7.16 0.70
C PRO A 36 2.74 7.75 -0.12
N PRO A 37 1.88 8.59 0.49
CA PRO A 37 0.79 9.26 -0.22
C PRO A 37 1.25 10.10 -1.43
N ALA A 38 2.50 10.59 -1.41
CA ALA A 38 3.09 11.32 -2.53
C ALA A 38 3.08 10.55 -3.87
N LEU A 39 3.08 9.21 -3.84
CA LEU A 39 3.00 8.38 -5.04
C LEU A 39 1.72 8.64 -5.86
N ALA A 40 0.60 8.95 -5.21
CA ALA A 40 -0.63 9.29 -5.91
C ALA A 40 -0.48 10.58 -6.72
N ALA A 41 0.18 11.59 -6.16
CA ALA A 41 0.42 12.86 -6.84
C ALA A 41 1.35 12.67 -8.05
N GLU A 42 2.41 11.88 -7.90
CA GLU A 42 3.34 11.56 -9.00
C GLU A 42 2.67 10.75 -10.12
N PHE A 43 1.86 9.75 -9.77
CA PHE A 43 1.08 8.98 -10.75
C PHE A 43 0.14 9.88 -11.54
N VAL A 44 -0.63 10.74 -10.85
CA VAL A 44 -1.56 11.67 -11.51
C VAL A 44 -0.82 12.69 -12.37
N GLN A 45 0.35 13.15 -11.94
CA GLN A 45 1.20 14.02 -12.75
C GLN A 45 1.64 13.32 -14.04
N ALA A 46 2.07 12.06 -13.96
CA ALA A 46 2.43 11.27 -15.14
C ALA A 46 1.23 11.08 -16.07
N CYS A 47 0.03 10.77 -15.55
CA CYS A 47 -1.19 10.72 -16.36
C CYS A 47 -1.49 12.06 -17.03
N ASN A 48 -1.35 13.17 -16.32
CA ASN A 48 -1.66 14.50 -16.83
C ASN A 48 -0.74 14.94 -17.99
N GLN A 49 0.50 14.46 -18.03
CA GLN A 49 1.43 14.73 -19.15
C GLN A 49 0.93 14.19 -20.49
N HIS A 50 0.00 13.23 -20.47
CA HIS A 50 -0.50 12.55 -21.66
C HIS A 50 -2.00 12.76 -21.91
N LEU A 51 -2.79 12.90 -20.85
CA LEU A 51 -4.26 12.91 -20.93
C LEU A 51 -4.89 14.30 -20.88
N ASP A 52 -4.08 15.35 -20.62
CA ASP A 52 -4.54 16.73 -20.42
C ASP A 52 -5.75 16.80 -19.46
N LEU A 53 -5.52 16.32 -18.24
CA LEU A 53 -6.58 16.22 -17.23
C LEU A 53 -6.94 17.62 -16.72
N THR A 54 -8.23 17.88 -16.54
CA THR A 54 -8.69 19.08 -15.83
C THR A 54 -8.29 19.03 -14.36
N ASP A 55 -8.30 20.19 -13.67
CA ASP A 55 -8.04 20.26 -12.23
C ASP A 55 -8.97 19.35 -11.41
N ALA A 56 -10.25 19.27 -11.79
CA ALA A 56 -11.23 18.42 -11.14
C ALA A 56 -10.88 16.93 -11.32
N GLN A 57 -10.50 16.53 -12.54
CA GLN A 57 -10.09 15.15 -12.84
C GLN A 57 -8.81 14.76 -12.10
N ARG A 58 -7.79 15.65 -12.10
CA ARG A 58 -6.55 15.43 -11.35
C ARG A 58 -6.82 15.27 -9.87
N THR A 59 -7.62 16.17 -9.30
CA THR A 59 -7.94 16.15 -7.87
C THR A 59 -8.71 14.89 -7.50
N GLY A 60 -9.75 14.53 -8.28
CA GLY A 60 -10.54 13.33 -8.05
C GLY A 60 -9.72 12.05 -8.12
N LEU A 61 -8.89 11.90 -9.16
CA LEU A 61 -8.05 10.71 -9.34
C LEU A 61 -6.98 10.62 -8.23
N ARG A 62 -6.35 11.74 -7.85
CA ARG A 62 -5.36 11.77 -6.76
C ARG A 62 -6.00 11.37 -5.44
N THR A 63 -7.12 11.98 -5.08
CA THR A 63 -7.79 11.68 -3.81
C THR A 63 -8.22 10.22 -3.73
N TYR A 64 -8.71 9.65 -4.82
CA TYR A 64 -9.00 8.22 -4.88
C TYR A 64 -7.74 7.38 -4.64
N LEU A 65 -6.64 7.65 -5.36
CA LEU A 65 -5.40 6.90 -5.21
C LEU A 65 -4.77 7.05 -3.82
N GLU A 66 -4.86 8.21 -3.17
CA GLU A 66 -4.41 8.41 -1.79
C GLU A 66 -5.19 7.52 -0.81
N GLN A 67 -6.50 7.39 -1.00
CA GLN A 67 -7.33 6.48 -0.20
C GLN A 67 -6.96 5.02 -0.45
N GLU A 68 -6.79 4.66 -1.72
CA GLU A 68 -6.42 3.30 -2.14
C GLU A 68 -5.05 2.88 -1.58
N ILE A 69 -4.05 3.76 -1.66
CA ILE A 69 -2.73 3.54 -1.05
C ILE A 69 -2.85 3.31 0.45
N ASN A 70 -3.63 4.13 1.16
CA ASN A 70 -3.83 3.97 2.60
C ASN A 70 -4.51 2.64 2.94
N TYR A 71 -5.54 2.28 2.17
CA TYR A 71 -6.23 1.00 2.32
C TYR A 71 -5.28 -0.17 2.10
N MET A 72 -4.54 -0.19 0.98
CA MET A 72 -3.60 -1.27 0.67
C MET A 72 -2.45 -1.35 1.68
N ASN A 73 -1.99 -0.22 2.23
CA ASN A 73 -1.01 -0.21 3.32
C ASN A 73 -1.56 -0.85 4.59
N VAL A 74 -2.84 -0.62 4.93
CA VAL A 74 -3.51 -1.29 6.05
C VAL A 74 -3.63 -2.79 5.77
N GLN A 75 -4.00 -3.19 4.55
CA GLN A 75 -4.08 -4.61 4.20
C GLN A 75 -2.71 -5.30 4.31
N ALA A 76 -1.65 -4.70 3.76
CA ALA A 76 -0.29 -5.20 3.86
C ALA A 76 0.26 -5.25 5.29
N ALA A 77 -0.28 -4.43 6.20
CA ALA A 77 0.09 -4.46 7.62
C ALA A 77 -0.58 -5.59 8.41
N ASN A 78 -1.74 -6.08 7.95
CA ASN A 78 -2.59 -7.03 8.69
C ASN A 78 -2.70 -8.41 8.03
N HIS A 79 -2.34 -8.54 6.76
CA HIS A 79 -2.48 -9.77 5.98
C HIS A 79 -1.15 -10.21 5.36
N SER A 80 -1.09 -11.47 4.93
CA SER A 80 0.04 -12.00 4.17
C SER A 80 0.10 -11.39 2.77
N ALA A 81 1.28 -11.43 2.15
CA ALA A 81 1.45 -10.96 0.78
C ALA A 81 0.57 -11.71 -0.24
N ALA A 82 0.27 -12.99 0.00
CA ALA A 82 -0.61 -13.78 -0.85
C ALA A 82 -2.07 -13.30 -0.76
N GLU A 83 -2.57 -13.07 0.45
CA GLU A 83 -3.93 -12.54 0.67
C GLU A 83 -4.07 -11.12 0.09
N VAL A 84 -3.05 -10.27 0.21
CA VAL A 84 -3.05 -8.94 -0.42
C VAL A 84 -3.04 -9.04 -1.95
N ALA A 85 -2.29 -9.99 -2.50
CA ALA A 85 -2.24 -10.21 -3.95
C ALA A 85 -3.62 -10.62 -4.53
N GLU A 86 -4.44 -11.33 -3.76
CA GLU A 86 -5.82 -11.69 -4.14
C GLU A 86 -6.74 -10.47 -4.26
N LEU A 87 -6.43 -9.36 -3.60
CA LEU A 87 -7.20 -8.11 -3.70
C LEU A 87 -6.90 -7.32 -4.98
N ILE A 88 -5.67 -7.44 -5.51
CA ILE A 88 -5.17 -6.61 -6.61
C ILE A 88 -6.12 -6.57 -7.82
N PRO A 89 -6.68 -7.70 -8.32
CA PRO A 89 -7.61 -7.65 -9.46
C PRO A 89 -8.88 -6.84 -9.18
N ALA A 90 -9.42 -6.93 -7.96
CA ALA A 90 -10.62 -6.19 -7.56
C ALA A 90 -10.33 -4.69 -7.44
N GLU A 91 -9.25 -4.32 -6.75
CA GLU A 91 -8.86 -2.91 -6.61
C GLU A 91 -8.48 -2.30 -7.96
N ARG A 92 -7.94 -3.11 -8.89
CA ARG A 92 -7.71 -2.66 -10.26
C ARG A 92 -8.97 -2.46 -11.08
N ALA A 93 -9.97 -3.30 -10.90
CA ALA A 93 -11.28 -3.06 -11.49
C ALA A 93 -11.91 -1.78 -10.93
N GLN A 94 -11.72 -1.49 -9.63
CA GLN A 94 -12.21 -0.28 -9.00
C GLN A 94 -11.53 0.99 -9.54
N LEU A 95 -10.20 0.98 -9.71
CA LEU A 95 -9.48 2.06 -10.37
C LEU A 95 -10.03 2.32 -11.79
N GLN A 96 -10.31 1.27 -12.56
CA GLN A 96 -10.91 1.41 -13.89
C GLN A 96 -12.32 2.01 -13.85
N ALA A 97 -13.13 1.63 -12.86
CA ALA A 97 -14.48 2.17 -12.69
C ALA A 97 -14.44 3.66 -12.35
N VAL A 98 -13.60 4.05 -11.38
CA VAL A 98 -13.42 5.46 -11.00
C VAL A 98 -12.89 6.28 -12.18
N ALA A 99 -11.88 5.78 -12.89
CA ALA A 99 -11.37 6.42 -14.10
C ALA A 99 -12.48 6.59 -15.16
N GLY A 100 -13.36 5.60 -15.33
CA GLY A 100 -14.49 5.68 -16.26
C GLY A 100 -15.56 6.71 -15.87
N HIS A 101 -15.65 7.08 -14.59
CA HIS A 101 -16.52 8.16 -14.12
C HIS A 101 -15.89 9.55 -14.23
N LEU A 102 -14.57 9.63 -14.08
CA LEU A 102 -13.84 10.90 -14.10
C LEU A 102 -13.43 11.35 -15.51
N LEU A 103 -13.05 10.40 -16.36
CA LEU A 103 -12.43 10.65 -17.65
C LEU A 103 -13.43 10.57 -18.79
N SER A 104 -13.20 11.35 -19.85
CA SER A 104 -13.92 11.16 -21.11
C SER A 104 -13.57 9.79 -21.72
N PRO A 105 -14.40 9.23 -22.65
CA PRO A 105 -14.12 7.94 -23.26
C PRO A 105 -12.74 7.84 -23.92
N GLU A 106 -12.28 8.92 -24.56
CA GLU A 106 -10.97 8.97 -25.20
C GLU A 106 -9.82 9.01 -24.18
N GLN A 107 -9.96 9.84 -23.13
CA GLN A 107 -9.00 9.87 -22.02
C GLN A 107 -8.93 8.52 -21.29
N LEU A 108 -10.06 7.82 -21.13
CA LEU A 108 -10.09 6.49 -20.52
C LEU A 108 -9.36 5.45 -21.38
N ARG A 109 -9.52 5.50 -22.71
CA ARG A 109 -8.78 4.62 -23.63
C ARG A 109 -7.28 4.86 -23.49
N GLN A 110 -6.85 6.12 -23.54
CA GLN A 110 -5.46 6.51 -23.39
C GLN A 110 -4.91 6.18 -21.99
N PHE A 111 -5.72 6.32 -20.94
CA PHE A 111 -5.35 5.94 -19.58
C PHE A 111 -4.99 4.45 -19.48
N ARG A 112 -5.80 3.57 -20.07
CA ARG A 112 -5.52 2.12 -20.13
C ARG A 112 -4.24 1.80 -20.90
N GLU A 113 -3.98 2.54 -21.98
CA GLU A 113 -2.74 2.41 -22.75
C GLU A 113 -1.53 2.84 -21.92
N LEU A 114 -1.64 3.95 -21.17
CA LEU A 114 -0.60 4.42 -20.27
C LEU A 114 -0.32 3.43 -19.15
N GLU A 115 -1.34 2.87 -18.51
CA GLU A 115 -1.19 1.84 -17.46
C GLU A 115 -0.45 0.58 -17.95
N ALA A 116 -0.52 0.28 -19.24
CA ALA A 116 0.18 -0.87 -19.82
C ALA A 116 1.70 -0.62 -19.96
N THR A 117 2.15 0.63 -19.87
CA THR A 117 3.56 1.00 -20.00
C THR A 117 4.39 0.57 -18.78
N PRO A 118 5.69 0.25 -18.93
CA PRO A 118 6.54 -0.17 -17.82
C PRO A 118 6.61 0.85 -16.66
N PRO A 119 6.74 2.18 -16.90
CA PRO A 119 6.75 3.15 -15.81
C PRO A 119 5.45 3.14 -15.00
N MET A 120 4.29 3.06 -15.68
CA MET A 120 3.04 3.06 -14.93
C MET A 120 2.76 1.77 -14.20
N LYS A 121 3.17 0.63 -14.75
CA LYS A 121 3.16 -0.64 -14.02
C LYS A 121 4.00 -0.55 -12.74
N ALA A 122 5.15 0.12 -12.78
CA ALA A 122 5.98 0.31 -11.59
C ALA A 122 5.30 1.18 -10.52
N TYR A 123 4.59 2.25 -10.91
CA TYR A 123 3.79 3.02 -9.96
C TYR A 123 2.64 2.20 -9.37
N LEU A 124 1.92 1.46 -10.20
CA LEU A 124 0.80 0.63 -9.76
C LEU A 124 1.28 -0.44 -8.79
N LYS A 125 2.41 -1.09 -9.07
CA LYS A 125 3.04 -2.04 -8.14
C LYS A 125 3.43 -1.38 -6.81
N GLN A 126 4.01 -0.17 -6.84
CA GLN A 126 4.36 0.56 -5.63
C GLN A 126 3.14 0.92 -4.78
N MET A 127 1.99 1.19 -5.42
CA MET A 127 0.71 1.42 -4.73
C MET A 127 -0.01 0.11 -4.33
N SER A 128 0.61 -1.06 -4.54
CA SER A 128 -0.01 -2.39 -4.38
C SER A 128 -1.23 -2.63 -5.27
N LEU A 129 -1.30 -1.94 -6.40
CA LEU A 129 -2.31 -2.07 -7.45
C LEU A 129 -1.75 -2.81 -8.68
N GLY A 130 -0.58 -3.44 -8.59
CA GLY A 130 0.05 -4.11 -9.73
C GLY A 130 0.91 -5.28 -9.29
N GLU A 131 1.13 -6.21 -10.22
CA GLU A 131 1.99 -7.38 -10.05
C GLU A 131 3.48 -7.04 -10.07
#